data_AF-A0A4U5W3V3-F1
#
_entry.id   AF-A0A4U5W3V3-F1
#
_cell.length_a   1.000
_cell.length_b   1.000
_cell.length_c   1.000
_cell.angle_alpha   90.00
_cell.angle_beta   90.00
_cell.angle_gamma   90.00
#
_symmetry.space_group_name_H-M   'P 1'
#
loop_
_entity.id
_entity.type
_entity.pdbx_description
1 polymer ?
#
loop_
_entity_poly.entity_id
_entity_poly.type
_entity_poly.pdbx_seq_one_letter_code
_entity_poly.pdbx_strand_id
1 'polypeptide(L)'
;MSLTAEQSVSVAVPAARQRRPRRSSVRHGQASCADYGCTRAECRQAALRARRRRNQDRARGRSARVPPHAAARWAARLRERGMSAQDIADRAGLSVTLVRRVLRTHTQDPMARDIARTSADAILGIPLPARRTPGAPGLTDSAEASRLLADLARAGWPATTLAQNLNVNARTIAEVRDKRPRLHLDLALQIRRLHRHLISLDPADYGIHPTTIARTRAAAARRTAATTV
;
A
#
# COMPACT_ATOMS: atom_id res chain seq x y z
N MET A 1 8.47 -29.48 62.97
CA MET A 1 8.51 -28.01 62.83
C MET A 1 8.49 -27.68 61.34
N SER A 2 7.34 -27.24 60.85
CA SER A 2 7.05 -26.95 59.45
C SER A 2 7.24 -25.46 59.19
N LEU A 3 7.96 -25.08 58.13
CA LEU A 3 7.85 -23.75 57.53
C LEU A 3 7.78 -23.91 56.01
N THR A 4 6.57 -23.70 55.52
CA THR A 4 6.15 -23.66 54.11
C THR A 4 6.62 -22.36 53.46
N ALA A 5 7.32 -22.48 52.33
CA ALA A 5 7.65 -21.34 51.46
C ALA A 5 6.43 -21.00 50.59
N GLU A 6 5.80 -19.86 50.86
CA GLU A 6 4.74 -19.30 50.02
C GLU A 6 5.34 -18.71 48.75
N GLN A 7 5.12 -19.38 47.61
CA GLN A 7 5.38 -18.85 46.28
C GLN A 7 4.30 -17.82 45.92
N SER A 8 4.66 -16.54 45.96
CA SER A 8 3.87 -15.43 45.46
C SER A 8 3.70 -15.51 43.93
N VAL A 9 2.59 -16.08 43.48
CA VAL A 9 2.17 -16.06 42.08
C VAL A 9 1.78 -14.62 41.73
N SER A 10 2.65 -13.93 40.98
CA SER A 10 2.32 -12.64 40.37
C SER A 10 1.20 -12.83 39.34
N VAL A 11 -0.02 -12.53 39.75
CA VAL A 11 -1.18 -12.44 38.86
C VAL A 11 -0.96 -11.27 37.91
N ALA A 12 -0.71 -11.57 36.64
CA ALA A 12 -0.63 -10.57 35.58
C ALA A 12 -1.96 -9.81 35.49
N VAL A 13 -1.94 -8.53 35.86
CA VAL A 13 -3.06 -7.59 35.72
C VAL A 13 -3.50 -7.59 34.25
N PRO A 14 -4.78 -7.87 33.92
CA PRO A 14 -5.24 -7.81 32.55
C PRO A 14 -5.16 -6.37 32.06
N ALA A 15 -4.39 -6.16 30.99
CA ALA A 15 -4.30 -4.88 30.30
C ALA A 15 -5.72 -4.31 30.07
N ALA A 16 -5.94 -3.07 30.52
CA ALA A 16 -7.22 -2.40 30.45
C ALA A 16 -7.82 -2.53 29.04
N ARG A 17 -9.06 -3.02 28.96
CA ARG A 17 -9.80 -3.18 27.70
C ARG A 17 -9.93 -1.81 27.05
N GLN A 18 -9.18 -1.59 25.96
CA GLN A 18 -9.25 -0.34 25.24
C GLN A 18 -10.64 -0.23 24.61
N ARG A 19 -11.38 0.85 24.89
CA ARG A 19 -12.65 1.12 24.21
C ARG A 19 -12.39 1.26 22.71
N ARG A 20 -13.24 0.61 21.90
CA ARG A 20 -13.19 0.71 20.44
C ARG A 20 -13.27 2.18 20.00
N PRO A 21 -12.30 2.69 19.21
CA PRO A 21 -12.40 4.03 18.64
C PRO A 21 -13.65 4.17 17.77
N ARG A 22 -14.32 5.34 17.81
CA ARG A 22 -15.56 5.64 17.05
C ARG A 22 -15.46 5.38 15.53
N ARG A 23 -14.25 5.35 14.95
CA ARG A 23 -13.99 5.10 13.52
C ARG A 23 -13.15 3.84 13.26
N SER A 24 -13.22 2.83 14.13
CA SER A 24 -12.50 1.56 13.94
C SER A 24 -13.13 0.73 12.82
N SER A 25 -12.35 0.45 11.76
CA SER A 25 -12.75 -0.42 10.64
C SER A 25 -12.71 -1.92 10.98
N VAL A 26 -12.42 -2.28 12.24
CA VAL A 26 -12.36 -3.68 12.68
C VAL A 26 -13.76 -4.30 12.63
N ARG A 27 -13.90 -5.37 11.85
CA ARG A 27 -15.16 -6.07 11.63
C ARG A 27 -15.35 -7.15 12.70
N HIS A 28 -16.62 -7.49 12.98
CA HIS A 28 -16.91 -8.68 13.78
C HIS A 28 -16.36 -9.94 13.11
N GLY A 29 -16.00 -10.94 13.90
CA GLY A 29 -15.30 -12.14 13.45
C GLY A 29 -13.77 -12.00 13.36
N GLN A 30 -13.21 -10.80 13.55
CA GLN A 30 -11.76 -10.58 13.66
C GLN A 30 -11.26 -10.70 15.10
N ALA A 31 -10.04 -11.22 15.28
CA ALA A 31 -9.43 -11.37 16.61
C ALA A 31 -9.27 -10.02 17.34
N SER A 32 -8.91 -8.96 16.61
CA SER A 32 -8.77 -7.59 17.10
C SER A 32 -10.08 -6.99 17.62
N CYS A 33 -11.24 -7.50 17.18
CA CYS A 33 -12.52 -7.03 17.68
C CYS A 33 -12.71 -7.42 19.16
N ALA A 34 -12.24 -8.60 19.55
CA ALA A 34 -12.30 -9.06 20.95
C ALA A 34 -11.35 -8.27 21.86
N ASP A 35 -10.21 -7.80 21.34
CA ASP A 35 -9.25 -6.98 22.09
C ASP A 35 -9.87 -5.63 22.53
N TYR A 36 -10.86 -5.13 21.79
CA TYR A 36 -11.67 -3.95 22.16
C TYR A 36 -12.82 -4.27 23.15
N GLY A 37 -12.88 -5.48 23.69
CA GLY A 37 -13.92 -5.91 24.63
C GLY A 37 -15.21 -6.41 23.98
N CYS A 38 -15.23 -6.74 22.68
CA CYS A 38 -16.40 -7.33 22.05
C CYS A 38 -16.71 -8.73 22.64
N THR A 39 -17.94 -8.92 23.10
CA THR A 39 -18.39 -10.18 23.74
C THR A 39 -18.98 -11.19 22.77
N ARG A 40 -19.10 -10.88 21.47
CA ARG A 40 -19.66 -11.82 20.49
C ARG A 40 -18.82 -13.11 20.39
N ALA A 41 -19.50 -14.25 20.31
CA ALA A 41 -18.86 -15.56 20.29
C ALA A 41 -17.84 -15.69 19.13
N GLU A 42 -18.21 -15.25 17.93
CA GLU A 42 -17.34 -15.23 16.74
C GLU A 42 -16.02 -14.47 16.95
N CYS A 43 -16.06 -13.33 17.65
CA CYS A 43 -14.90 -12.49 17.91
C CYS A 43 -13.98 -13.16 18.95
N ARG A 44 -14.56 -13.70 20.03
CA ARG A 44 -13.82 -14.44 21.06
C ARG A 44 -13.15 -15.69 20.48
N GLN A 45 -13.87 -16.45 19.67
CA GLN A 45 -13.33 -17.64 18.99
C GLN A 45 -12.20 -17.25 18.03
N ALA A 46 -12.33 -16.15 17.28
CA ALA A 46 -11.26 -15.64 16.43
C ALA A 46 -10.01 -15.27 17.25
N ALA A 47 -10.17 -14.60 18.39
CA ALA A 47 -9.06 -14.26 19.29
C ALA A 47 -8.38 -15.50 19.89
N LEU A 48 -9.16 -16.50 20.31
CA LEU A 48 -8.63 -17.78 20.81
C LEU A 48 -7.86 -18.54 19.72
N ARG A 49 -8.38 -18.59 18.48
CA ARG A 49 -7.65 -19.17 17.34
C ARG A 49 -6.33 -18.45 17.09
N ALA A 50 -6.33 -17.12 17.12
CA ALA A 50 -5.11 -16.31 16.96
C ALA A 50 -4.10 -16.55 18.11
N ARG A 51 -4.56 -16.65 19.36
CA ARG A 51 -3.68 -16.99 20.50
C ARG A 51 -3.08 -18.39 20.37
N ARG A 52 -3.89 -19.39 20.00
CA ARG A 52 -3.41 -20.78 19.76
C ARG A 52 -2.33 -20.84 18.68
N ARG A 53 -2.55 -20.16 17.54
CA ARG A 53 -1.53 -20.08 16.48
C ARG A 53 -0.23 -19.45 16.97
N ARG A 54 -0.30 -18.33 17.70
CA ARG A 54 0.90 -17.68 18.27
C ARG A 54 1.67 -18.60 19.23
N ASN A 55 0.96 -19.37 20.06
CA ASN A 55 1.59 -20.33 20.96
C ASN A 55 2.26 -21.48 20.18
N GLN A 56 1.61 -21.99 19.13
CA GLN A 56 2.20 -23.01 18.25
C GLN A 56 3.44 -22.50 17.52
N ASP A 57 3.41 -21.25 17.01
CA ASP A 57 4.57 -20.64 16.36
C ASP A 57 5.73 -20.46 17.34
N ARG A 58 5.47 -20.03 18.58
CA ARG A 58 6.51 -19.95 19.63
C ARG A 58 7.09 -21.32 19.96
N ALA A 59 6.24 -22.34 20.10
CA ALA A 59 6.69 -23.71 20.38
C ALA A 59 7.57 -24.27 19.24
N ARG A 60 7.36 -23.80 18.00
CA ARG A 60 8.18 -24.13 16.83
C ARG A 60 9.40 -23.22 16.66
N GLY A 61 9.73 -22.38 17.63
CA GLY A 61 10.84 -21.43 17.56
C GLY A 61 10.68 -20.33 16.50
N ARG A 62 9.48 -20.12 15.96
CA ARG A 62 9.25 -19.11 14.91
C ARG A 62 9.17 -17.72 15.51
N SER A 63 9.97 -16.80 14.99
CA SER A 63 9.89 -15.39 15.38
C SER A 63 8.50 -14.82 15.09
N ALA A 64 7.94 -14.09 16.05
CA ALA A 64 6.67 -13.38 15.91
C ALA A 64 6.74 -12.19 14.95
N ARG A 65 7.96 -11.71 14.68
CA ARG A 65 8.28 -10.59 13.79
C ARG A 65 9.04 -11.12 12.58
N VAL A 66 8.70 -10.61 11.40
CA VAL A 66 9.32 -11.00 10.13
C VAL A 66 9.62 -9.76 9.29
N PRO A 67 10.67 -9.82 8.45
CA PRO A 67 10.94 -8.77 7.50
C PRO A 67 9.74 -8.51 6.58
N PRO A 68 9.39 -7.25 6.29
CA PRO A 68 8.19 -6.88 5.53
C PRO A 68 8.28 -7.15 4.03
N HIS A 69 9.47 -7.43 3.47
CA HIS A 69 9.72 -7.38 2.03
C HIS A 69 8.86 -8.34 1.21
N ALA A 70 8.61 -9.56 1.69
CA ALA A 70 7.78 -10.54 0.98
C ALA A 70 6.32 -10.05 0.88
N ALA A 71 5.77 -9.57 1.99
CA ALA A 71 4.44 -8.98 2.04
C ALA A 71 4.35 -7.69 1.21
N ALA A 72 5.38 -6.85 1.21
CA ALA A 72 5.47 -5.65 0.38
C ALA A 72 5.42 -5.98 -1.12
N ARG A 73 6.25 -6.94 -1.58
CA ARG A 73 6.24 -7.41 -2.98
C ARG A 73 4.89 -7.99 -3.37
N TRP A 74 4.25 -8.74 -2.50
CA TRP A 74 2.93 -9.30 -2.79
C TRP A 74 1.85 -8.22 -2.84
N ALA A 75 1.82 -7.32 -1.87
CA ALA A 75 0.90 -6.19 -1.86
C ALA A 75 1.06 -5.29 -3.10
N ALA A 76 2.29 -5.08 -3.58
CA ALA A 76 2.56 -4.38 -4.84
C ALA A 76 1.95 -5.12 -6.04
N ARG A 77 2.09 -6.46 -6.12
CA ARG A 77 1.45 -7.29 -7.15
C ARG A 77 -0.07 -7.22 -7.11
N LEU A 78 -0.67 -7.21 -5.92
CA LEU A 78 -2.13 -7.03 -5.76
C LEU A 78 -2.58 -5.66 -6.29
N ARG A 79 -1.80 -4.59 -6.04
CA ARG A 79 -2.05 -3.25 -6.59
C ARG A 79 -1.93 -3.19 -8.09
N GLU A 80 -0.95 -3.85 -8.69
CA GLU A 80 -0.82 -3.98 -10.14
C GLU A 80 -2.00 -4.70 -10.79
N ARG A 81 -2.72 -5.49 -9.99
CA ARG A 81 -3.97 -6.14 -10.37
C ARG A 81 -5.22 -5.33 -10.03
N GLY A 82 -5.07 -4.09 -9.58
CA GLY A 82 -6.18 -3.15 -9.36
C GLY A 82 -6.73 -3.11 -7.92
N MET A 83 -6.13 -3.83 -6.96
CA MET A 83 -6.57 -3.69 -5.56
C MET A 83 -6.01 -2.41 -4.94
N SER A 84 -6.87 -1.65 -4.26
CA SER A 84 -6.45 -0.53 -3.44
C SER A 84 -5.83 -1.01 -2.11
N ALA A 85 -5.12 -0.12 -1.42
CA ALA A 85 -4.64 -0.40 -0.07
C ALA A 85 -5.79 -0.70 0.91
N GLN A 86 -6.97 -0.13 0.66
CA GLN A 86 -8.17 -0.38 1.45
C GLN A 86 -8.69 -1.80 1.20
N ASP A 87 -8.79 -2.23 -0.06
CA ASP A 87 -9.23 -3.60 -0.41
C ASP A 87 -8.30 -4.66 0.16
N ILE A 88 -7.00 -4.42 0.08
CA ILE A 88 -5.98 -5.30 0.67
C ILE A 88 -6.17 -5.38 2.19
N ALA A 89 -6.39 -4.23 2.84
CA ALA A 89 -6.61 -4.18 4.29
C ALA A 89 -7.89 -4.91 4.71
N ASP A 90 -8.99 -4.69 3.99
CA ASP A 90 -10.27 -5.35 4.25
C ASP A 90 -10.17 -6.87 4.05
N ARG A 91 -9.51 -7.34 2.99
CA ARG A 91 -9.32 -8.79 2.73
C ARG A 91 -8.34 -9.46 3.70
N ALA A 92 -7.26 -8.78 4.07
CA ALA A 92 -6.31 -9.31 5.07
C ALA A 92 -6.82 -9.18 6.52
N GLY A 93 -7.90 -8.43 6.76
CA GLY A 93 -8.36 -8.08 8.10
C GLY A 93 -7.35 -7.23 8.88
N LEU A 94 -6.65 -6.34 8.19
CA LEU A 94 -5.62 -5.46 8.75
C LEU A 94 -6.08 -3.99 8.71
N SER A 95 -5.34 -3.11 9.39
CA SER A 95 -5.56 -1.67 9.24
C SER A 95 -4.98 -1.17 7.91
N VAL A 96 -5.68 -0.22 7.27
CA VAL A 96 -5.18 0.43 6.04
C VAL A 96 -3.85 1.16 6.26
N THR A 97 -3.60 1.63 7.48
CA THR A 97 -2.34 2.29 7.85
C THR A 97 -1.15 1.32 7.83
N LEU A 98 -1.36 0.07 8.29
CA LEU A 98 -0.34 -0.98 8.20
C LEU A 98 -0.08 -1.36 6.73
N VAL A 99 -1.13 -1.56 5.94
CA VAL A 99 -0.99 -1.89 4.51
C VAL A 99 -0.27 -0.77 3.75
N ARG A 100 -0.63 0.51 3.98
CA ARG A 100 0.07 1.66 3.38
C ARG A 100 1.53 1.75 3.82
N ARG A 101 1.86 1.35 5.06
CA ARG A 101 3.25 1.27 5.52
C ARG A 101 4.01 0.18 4.76
N VAL A 102 3.44 -1.01 4.67
CA VAL A 102 4.03 -2.15 3.94
C VAL A 102 4.24 -1.80 2.46
N LEU A 103 3.28 -1.11 1.84
CA LEU A 103 3.38 -0.66 0.44
C LEU A 103 4.44 0.42 0.19
N ARG A 104 4.85 1.17 1.23
CA ARG A 104 5.94 2.15 1.15
C ARG A 104 7.31 1.52 1.40
N THR A 105 7.36 0.31 1.94
CA THR A 105 8.61 -0.39 2.16
C THR A 105 9.25 -0.75 0.82
N HIS A 106 10.44 -0.21 0.56
CA HIS A 106 11.23 -0.65 -0.57
C HIS A 106 11.67 -2.10 -0.38
N THR A 107 11.76 -2.83 -1.48
CA THR A 107 11.99 -4.28 -1.50
C THR A 107 13.34 -4.70 -0.90
N GLN A 108 14.24 -3.75 -0.65
CA GLN A 108 15.58 -3.93 -0.11
C GLN A 108 15.95 -2.91 0.99
N ASP A 109 14.99 -2.17 1.55
CA ASP A 109 15.31 -1.18 2.59
C ASP A 109 15.73 -1.89 3.90
N PRO A 110 17.02 -1.83 4.31
CA PRO A 110 17.50 -2.50 5.51
C PRO A 110 16.95 -1.88 6.80
N MET A 111 16.40 -0.66 6.73
CA MET A 111 15.78 0.04 7.86
C MET A 111 14.27 -0.22 7.97
N ALA A 112 13.73 -1.09 7.11
CA ALA A 112 12.32 -1.42 7.14
C ALA A 112 11.95 -2.14 8.44
N ARG A 113 11.05 -1.53 9.23
CA ARG A 113 10.58 -2.12 10.49
C ARG A 113 9.86 -3.45 10.26
N ASP A 114 10.23 -4.45 11.05
CA ASP A 114 9.57 -5.76 11.04
C ASP A 114 8.07 -5.68 11.32
N ILE A 115 7.32 -6.52 10.61
CA ILE A 115 5.88 -6.67 10.79
C ILE A 115 5.56 -7.96 11.54
N ALA A 116 4.38 -8.02 12.15
CA ALA A 116 3.93 -9.26 12.76
C ALA A 116 3.80 -10.35 11.69
N ARG A 117 4.30 -11.56 11.98
CA ARG A 117 4.21 -12.73 11.08
C ARG A 117 2.78 -12.96 10.60
N THR A 118 1.81 -12.89 11.52
CA THR A 118 0.39 -13.05 11.19
C THR A 118 -0.11 -12.00 10.19
N SER A 119 0.43 -10.78 10.21
CA SER A 119 0.09 -9.75 9.22
C SER A 119 0.75 -10.01 7.88
N ALA A 120 2.00 -10.48 7.87
CA ALA A 120 2.66 -10.90 6.63
C ALA A 120 1.90 -12.05 5.98
N ASP A 121 1.57 -13.08 6.74
CA ASP A 121 0.81 -14.25 6.29
C ASP A 121 -0.59 -13.85 5.79
N ALA A 122 -1.27 -12.92 6.48
CA ALA A 122 -2.58 -12.43 6.06
C ALA A 122 -2.52 -11.69 4.70
N ILE A 123 -1.47 -10.90 4.46
CA ILE A 123 -1.27 -10.24 3.16
C ILE A 123 -0.94 -11.28 2.09
N LEU A 124 0.00 -12.18 2.36
CA LEU A 124 0.44 -13.24 1.44
C LEU A 124 -0.69 -14.22 1.08
N GLY A 125 -1.64 -14.43 2.00
CA GLY A 125 -2.81 -15.27 1.79
C GLY A 125 -3.91 -14.67 0.92
N ILE A 126 -3.81 -13.39 0.52
CA ILE A 126 -4.80 -12.80 -0.40
C ILE A 126 -4.56 -13.38 -1.81
N PRO A 127 -5.56 -14.05 -2.42
CA PRO A 127 -5.43 -14.54 -3.78
C PRO A 127 -5.31 -13.38 -4.78
N LEU A 128 -4.47 -13.55 -5.79
CA LEU A 128 -4.41 -12.61 -6.92
C LEU A 128 -5.74 -12.64 -7.67
N PRO A 129 -6.36 -11.48 -7.96
CA PRO A 129 -7.61 -11.44 -8.68
C PRO A 129 -7.35 -11.79 -10.15
N ALA A 130 -8.21 -12.63 -10.72
CA ALA A 130 -8.07 -13.14 -12.08
C ALA A 130 -8.11 -12.03 -13.13
N ARG A 131 -8.94 -11.00 -12.91
CA ARG A 131 -9.04 -9.82 -13.78
C ARG A 131 -8.48 -8.58 -13.08
N ARG A 132 -7.86 -7.69 -13.87
CA ARG A 132 -7.47 -6.33 -13.46
C ARG A 132 -8.72 -5.45 -13.35
N THR A 133 -9.68 -5.85 -12.54
CA THR A 133 -10.85 -5.04 -12.28
C THR A 133 -10.61 -4.33 -10.96
N PRO A 134 -10.44 -3.00 -10.97
CA PRO A 134 -10.36 -2.24 -9.73
C PRO A 134 -11.67 -2.44 -8.97
N GLY A 135 -11.60 -3.19 -7.87
CA GLY A 135 -12.79 -3.61 -7.11
C GLY A 135 -13.46 -2.44 -6.37
N ALA A 136 -12.77 -1.30 -6.24
CA ALA A 136 -13.29 -0.09 -5.63
C ALA A 136 -12.47 1.15 -6.11
N PRO A 137 -13.07 2.35 -6.11
CA PRO A 137 -12.35 3.61 -6.35
C PRO A 137 -11.36 3.89 -5.22
N GLY A 138 -10.15 3.35 -5.35
CA GLY A 138 -9.06 3.57 -4.41
C GLY A 138 -8.25 4.80 -4.76
N LEU A 139 -8.09 5.74 -3.83
CA LEU A 139 -7.08 6.80 -3.96
C LEU A 139 -5.70 6.27 -3.58
N THR A 140 -4.72 6.52 -4.44
CA THR A 140 -3.29 6.27 -4.21
C THR A 140 -2.53 7.59 -4.12
N ASP A 141 -1.39 7.55 -3.45
CA ASP A 141 -0.34 8.56 -3.59
C ASP A 141 0.06 8.71 -5.06
N SER A 142 0.34 9.95 -5.45
CA SER A 142 0.65 10.37 -6.82
C SER A 142 2.13 10.48 -7.11
N ALA A 143 3.01 10.40 -6.10
CA ALA A 143 4.44 10.64 -6.26
C ALA A 143 5.05 9.82 -7.41
N GLU A 144 4.69 8.54 -7.52
CA GLU A 144 5.16 7.71 -8.63
C GLU A 144 4.59 8.16 -9.97
N ALA A 145 3.29 8.43 -10.06
CA ALA A 145 2.64 8.88 -11.30
C ALA A 145 3.20 10.25 -11.76
N SER A 146 3.43 11.17 -10.83
CA SER A 146 4.07 12.46 -11.07
C SER A 146 5.46 12.28 -11.68
N ARG A 147 6.31 11.45 -11.07
CA ARG A 147 7.65 11.13 -11.58
C ARG A 147 7.59 10.53 -12.99
N LEU A 148 6.73 9.54 -13.23
CA LEU A 148 6.60 8.92 -14.56
C LEU A 148 6.14 9.94 -15.62
N LEU A 149 5.20 10.84 -15.29
CA LEU A 149 4.79 11.90 -16.21
C LEU A 149 5.90 12.95 -16.44
N ALA A 150 6.71 13.23 -15.43
CA ALA A 150 7.89 14.10 -15.57
C ALA A 150 8.95 13.46 -16.47
N ASP A 151 9.16 12.15 -16.37
CA ASP A 151 10.09 11.39 -17.21
C ASP A 151 9.66 11.43 -18.68
N LEU A 152 8.36 11.21 -18.96
CA LEU A 152 7.82 11.34 -20.32
C LEU A 152 7.95 12.77 -20.86
N ALA A 153 7.71 13.78 -20.03
CA ALA A 153 7.89 15.17 -20.45
C ALA A 153 9.37 15.49 -20.78
N ARG A 154 10.33 14.90 -20.04
CA ARG A 154 11.77 15.01 -20.36
C ARG A 154 12.14 14.27 -21.64
N ALA A 155 11.48 13.16 -21.95
CA ALA A 155 11.60 12.48 -23.25
C ALA A 155 10.97 13.28 -24.40
N GLY A 156 10.13 14.27 -24.09
CA GLY A 156 9.54 15.20 -25.06
C GLY A 156 8.08 14.95 -25.38
N TRP A 157 7.41 14.09 -24.62
CA TRP A 157 5.98 13.79 -24.77
C TRP A 157 5.10 14.94 -24.24
N PRO A 158 4.30 15.61 -25.09
CA PRO A 158 3.45 16.73 -24.69
C PRO A 158 2.30 16.27 -23.78
N ALA A 159 1.91 17.12 -22.83
CA ALA A 159 0.79 16.83 -21.92
C ALA A 159 -0.54 16.61 -22.66
N THR A 160 -0.74 17.25 -23.81
CA THR A 160 -1.92 17.08 -24.68
C THR A 160 -1.98 15.68 -25.29
N THR A 161 -0.86 15.16 -25.80
CA THR A 161 -0.77 13.80 -26.34
C THR A 161 -0.96 12.75 -25.24
N LEU A 162 -0.34 12.97 -24.07
CA LEU A 162 -0.51 12.07 -22.91
C LEU A 162 -1.98 12.05 -22.44
N ALA A 163 -2.64 13.20 -22.43
CA ALA A 163 -4.05 13.33 -22.09
C ALA A 163 -4.97 12.56 -23.04
N GLN A 164 -4.74 12.66 -24.35
CA GLN A 164 -5.49 11.92 -25.37
C GLN A 164 -5.35 10.40 -25.16
N ASN A 165 -4.13 9.90 -24.95
CA ASN A 165 -3.86 8.48 -24.72
C ASN A 165 -4.49 7.93 -23.43
N LEU A 166 -4.69 8.79 -22.43
CA LEU A 166 -5.29 8.44 -21.14
C LEU A 166 -6.80 8.74 -21.09
N ASN A 167 -7.36 9.34 -22.13
CA ASN A 167 -8.73 9.88 -22.16
C ASN A 167 -9.04 10.79 -20.95
N VAL A 168 -8.13 11.71 -20.63
CA VAL A 168 -8.28 12.71 -19.56
C VAL A 168 -7.96 14.11 -20.08
N ASN A 169 -8.25 15.14 -19.29
CA ASN A 169 -7.88 16.51 -19.65
C ASN A 169 -6.37 16.75 -19.47
N ALA A 170 -5.73 17.50 -20.38
CA ALA A 170 -4.33 17.93 -20.26
C ALA A 170 -4.04 18.69 -18.95
N ARG A 171 -5.02 19.43 -18.44
CA ARG A 171 -4.96 20.05 -17.11
C ARG A 171 -4.80 19.01 -15.99
N THR A 172 -5.49 17.88 -16.07
CA THR A 172 -5.35 16.78 -15.10
C THR A 172 -3.94 16.21 -15.11
N ILE A 173 -3.32 16.07 -16.29
CA ILE A 173 -1.91 15.63 -16.41
C ILE A 173 -0.97 16.63 -15.74
N ALA A 174 -1.16 17.93 -15.97
CA ALA A 174 -0.38 18.96 -15.31
C ALA A 174 -0.58 18.96 -13.79
N GLU A 175 -1.82 18.80 -13.30
CA GLU A 175 -2.12 18.74 -11.87
C GLU A 175 -1.50 17.51 -11.19
N VAL A 176 -1.58 16.32 -11.82
CA VAL A 176 -0.95 15.10 -11.30
C VAL A 176 0.57 15.25 -11.27
N ARG A 177 1.16 15.92 -12.25
CA ARG A 177 2.60 16.19 -12.26
C ARG A 177 2.99 17.16 -11.15
N ASP A 178 2.25 18.25 -10.95
CA ASP A 178 2.75 19.39 -10.18
C ASP A 178 2.28 19.43 -8.72
N LYS A 179 1.02 19.07 -8.41
CA LYS A 179 0.40 19.47 -7.13
C LYS A 179 -0.55 18.47 -6.50
N ARG A 180 -0.98 17.42 -7.20
CA ARG A 180 -2.04 16.56 -6.70
C ARG A 180 -1.47 15.50 -5.76
N PRO A 181 -1.81 15.45 -4.46
CA PRO A 181 -1.23 14.47 -3.52
C PRO A 181 -1.84 13.07 -3.66
N ARG A 182 -3.04 12.97 -4.25
CA ARG A 182 -3.75 11.70 -4.42
C ARG A 182 -4.51 11.65 -5.73
N LEU A 183 -4.46 10.51 -6.41
CA LEU A 183 -5.25 10.23 -7.61
C LEU A 183 -5.91 8.84 -7.52
N HIS A 184 -6.85 8.58 -8.42
CA HIS A 184 -7.44 7.26 -8.56
C HIS A 184 -6.39 6.24 -8.98
N LEU A 185 -6.45 5.05 -8.36
CA LEU A 185 -5.56 3.94 -8.64
C LEU A 185 -5.58 3.57 -10.13
N ASP A 186 -6.75 3.65 -10.77
CA ASP A 186 -6.90 3.29 -12.18
C ASP A 186 -6.10 4.20 -13.09
N LEU A 187 -6.20 5.51 -12.85
CA LEU A 187 -5.41 6.51 -13.57
C LEU A 187 -3.91 6.30 -13.29
N ALA A 188 -3.50 6.01 -12.06
CA ALA A 188 -2.10 5.71 -11.74
C ALA A 188 -1.59 4.48 -12.51
N LEU A 189 -2.39 3.42 -12.60
CA LEU A 189 -2.04 2.21 -13.35
C LEU A 189 -2.02 2.45 -14.86
N GLN A 190 -2.93 3.27 -15.39
CA GLN A 190 -2.93 3.70 -16.79
C GLN A 190 -1.66 4.51 -17.12
N ILE A 191 -1.30 5.49 -16.29
CA ILE A 191 -0.06 6.27 -16.42
C ILE A 191 1.16 5.34 -16.44
N ARG A 192 1.25 4.36 -15.51
CA ARG A 192 2.36 3.40 -15.48
C ARG A 192 2.42 2.53 -16.74
N ARG A 193 1.28 2.14 -17.31
CA ARG A 193 1.24 1.41 -18.58
C ARG A 193 1.70 2.29 -19.74
N LEU A 194 1.18 3.52 -19.81
CA LEU A 194 1.55 4.47 -20.85
C LEU A 194 3.04 4.78 -20.81
N HIS A 195 3.60 5.02 -19.63
CA HIS A 195 5.04 5.24 -19.47
C HIS A 195 5.86 4.08 -20.02
N ARG A 196 5.55 2.84 -19.64
CA ARG A 196 6.27 1.66 -20.16
C ARG A 196 6.16 1.51 -21.68
N HIS A 197 5.07 1.96 -22.27
CA HIS A 197 4.89 1.92 -23.72
C HIS A 197 5.68 3.02 -24.43
N LEU A 198 5.66 4.26 -23.92
CA LEU A 198 6.17 5.43 -24.63
C LEU A 198 7.62 5.80 -24.31
N ILE A 199 8.18 5.36 -23.17
CA ILE A 199 9.49 5.86 -22.72
C ILE A 199 10.65 5.50 -23.65
N SER A 200 10.54 4.39 -24.38
CA SER A 200 11.55 3.91 -25.32
C SER A 200 11.30 4.35 -26.76
N LEU A 201 10.27 5.16 -27.02
CA LEU A 201 9.83 5.53 -28.36
C LEU A 201 10.12 7.01 -28.63
N ASP A 202 10.38 7.35 -29.90
CA ASP A 202 10.56 8.73 -30.30
C ASP A 202 9.19 9.41 -30.49
N PRO A 203 8.90 10.53 -29.81
CA PRO A 203 7.70 11.31 -30.06
C PRO A 203 7.52 11.73 -31.54
N ALA A 204 8.60 11.87 -32.31
CA ALA A 204 8.54 12.23 -33.73
C ALA A 204 7.83 11.17 -34.57
N ASP A 205 8.03 9.88 -34.26
CA ASP A 205 7.37 8.75 -34.93
C ASP A 205 5.84 8.76 -34.72
N TYR A 206 5.38 9.50 -33.71
CA TYR A 206 3.97 9.68 -33.36
C TYR A 206 3.39 10.98 -33.91
N GLY A 207 4.05 11.60 -34.90
CA GLY A 207 3.58 12.81 -35.57
C GLY A 207 3.70 14.07 -34.72
N ILE A 208 4.47 14.04 -33.63
CA ILE A 208 4.68 15.21 -32.79
C ILE A 208 5.76 16.08 -33.44
N HIS A 209 5.40 17.31 -33.78
CA HIS A 209 6.32 18.23 -34.44
C HIS A 209 7.59 18.50 -33.60
N PRO A 210 8.81 18.51 -34.20
CA PRO A 210 10.07 18.67 -33.47
C PRO A 210 10.13 19.91 -32.57
N THR A 211 9.54 21.02 -32.99
CA THR A 211 9.47 22.25 -32.17
C THR A 211 8.64 22.07 -30.90
N THR A 212 7.58 21.25 -30.95
CA THR A 212 6.75 20.90 -29.78
C THR A 212 7.50 19.97 -28.84
N ILE A 213 8.26 19.02 -29.38
CA ILE A 213 9.14 18.14 -28.61
C ILE A 213 10.18 18.99 -27.85
N ALA A 214 10.91 19.85 -28.55
CA ALA A 214 11.93 20.72 -27.97
C ALA A 214 11.35 21.64 -26.89
N ARG A 215 10.18 22.25 -27.15
CA ARG A 215 9.48 23.09 -26.18
C ARG A 215 9.08 22.33 -24.92
N THR A 216 8.61 21.10 -25.08
CA THR A 216 8.21 20.23 -23.96
C THR A 216 9.42 19.87 -23.10
N ARG A 217 10.54 19.47 -23.73
CA ARG A 217 11.80 19.18 -23.04
C ARG A 217 12.32 20.39 -22.28
N ALA A 218 12.35 21.57 -22.92
CA ALA A 218 12.77 22.82 -22.28
C ALA A 218 11.86 23.23 -21.10
N ALA A 219 10.55 23.00 -21.21
CA ALA A 219 9.62 23.23 -20.09
C ALA A 219 9.84 22.26 -18.93
N ALA A 220 10.16 20.99 -19.20
CA ALA A 220 10.48 20.00 -18.17
C ALA A 220 11.81 20.30 -17.45
N ALA A 221 12.83 20.74 -18.19
CA ALA A 221 14.12 21.15 -17.63
C ALA A 221 13.97 22.33 -16.65
N ARG A 222 13.24 23.38 -17.05
CA ARG A 222 12.98 24.56 -16.19
C ARG A 222 12.29 24.20 -14.88
N ARG A 223 11.37 23.23 -14.89
CA ARG A 223 10.65 22.79 -13.68
C ARG A 223 11.53 21.99 -12.73
N THR A 224 12.42 21.17 -13.29
CA THR A 224 13.38 20.41 -12.48
C THR A 224 14.27 21.38 -11.70
N ALA A 225 14.80 22.40 -12.39
CA ALA A 225 15.61 23.45 -11.76
C ALA A 225 14.86 24.20 -10.65
N ALA A 226 13.58 24.51 -10.85
CA ALA A 226 12.75 25.21 -9.86
C ALA A 226 12.37 24.38 -8.62
N THR A 227 12.55 23.06 -8.64
CA THR A 227 12.22 22.15 -7.52
C THR A 227 13.45 21.85 -6.65
N THR A 228 14.66 22.15 -7.13
CA THR A 228 15.95 21.94 -6.44
C THR A 228 16.43 23.13 -5.60
N VAL A 229 15.60 24.17 -5.45
CA VAL A 229 15.82 25.35 -4.58
C VAL A 229 14.90 25.27 -3.38
#